data_AF-A0A927ECC3-F1
#
_entry.id   AF-A0A927ECC3-F1
#
_cell.length_a   1.000
_cell.length_b   1.000
_cell.length_c   1.000
_cell.angle_alpha   90.00
_cell.angle_beta   90.00
_cell.angle_gamma   90.00
#
_symmetry.space_group_name_H-M   'P 1'
#
loop_
_entity.id
_entity.type
_entity.pdbx_description
1 polymer ?
#
loop_
_entity_poly.entity_id
_entity_poly.type
_entity_poly.pdbx_seq_one_letter_code
_entity_poly.pdbx_strand_id
1 'polypeptide(L)'
;MDRQPDQRPVTALQNPTDRPATPDELRAWIEAQTGGAITSWTQISGGNRCRSWAVDVASASEPPAELYLRYQPPRPPSAEPYTVWREAQFYRALASSPVPAPKLIAVHPESQAILTERAPGRADYRRIADDAARTTIAREFVQALATLHRTPVARLDMAGFDPRATLADCVRQELAIWRAMYAETRRLDPLIAFALDWLDDNVPATTAPPVLVHGDAGPGNFLFDEGHLTALLDWELAHPGDPMEDLAWFSMRCVMEPVPDFPARLREYGEAMGTPVDLDRIRYHRVFVSTRVVIIRHRNVTGLPGNSIVSRALNRRLLVTALAEATATTLAPPARMDAPETERSALFDFVLHELRHDIAEASDDAGVVAAAKNMAKVVKYLRECDRIGPLVAAAELEALTGMLSARPSTVPEGMAALADRLQAGDIPFTAALQFFAGSVARDAELAASASGGLAGRDFPPLTEMNHV
;
A
#
# COMPACT_ATOMS: atom_id res chain seq x y z
N MET A 1 -1.91 0.19 -33.35
CA MET A 1 -2.84 -0.95 -33.47
C MET A 1 -4.26 -0.44 -33.19
N ASP A 2 -5.21 -0.74 -34.07
CA ASP A 2 -6.66 -0.52 -33.86
C ASP A 2 -7.35 -1.88 -33.70
N ARG A 3 -6.70 -2.81 -32.97
CA ARG A 3 -7.33 -4.08 -32.56
C ARG A 3 -8.31 -3.71 -31.45
N GLN A 4 -9.57 -4.05 -31.66
CA GLN A 4 -10.60 -3.76 -30.66
C GLN A 4 -10.26 -4.52 -29.36
N PRO A 5 -10.21 -3.84 -28.21
CA PRO A 5 -9.94 -4.47 -26.93
C PRO A 5 -10.99 -5.56 -26.64
N ASP A 6 -10.61 -6.61 -25.91
CA ASP A 6 -11.54 -7.67 -25.50
C ASP A 6 -12.74 -7.07 -24.72
N GLN A 7 -13.90 -7.03 -25.37
CA GLN A 7 -15.15 -6.45 -24.85
C GLN A 7 -16.03 -7.44 -24.09
N ARG A 8 -15.61 -8.70 -23.89
CA ARG A 8 -16.45 -9.67 -23.19
C ARG A 8 -16.73 -9.22 -21.74
N PRO A 9 -17.99 -9.21 -21.29
CA PRO A 9 -18.33 -8.77 -19.94
C PRO A 9 -17.67 -9.69 -18.89
N VAL A 10 -17.16 -9.11 -17.80
CA VAL A 10 -16.48 -9.89 -16.73
C VAL A 10 -17.44 -10.89 -16.08
N THR A 11 -18.74 -10.61 -16.10
CA THR A 11 -19.80 -11.51 -15.64
C THR A 11 -19.96 -12.79 -16.48
N ALA A 12 -19.34 -12.86 -17.67
CA ALA A 12 -19.27 -14.08 -18.48
C ALA A 12 -18.04 -14.95 -18.16
N LEU A 13 -17.15 -14.51 -17.25
CA LEU A 13 -16.03 -15.31 -16.78
C LEU A 13 -16.53 -16.35 -15.78
N GLN A 14 -16.13 -17.61 -15.99
CA GLN A 14 -16.47 -18.70 -15.08
C GLN A 14 -15.80 -18.49 -13.71
N ASN A 15 -16.20 -19.25 -12.68
CA ASN A 15 -15.43 -19.25 -11.44
C ASN A 15 -13.97 -19.63 -11.75
N PRO A 16 -12.98 -18.88 -11.23
CA PRO A 16 -11.58 -19.17 -11.51
C PRO A 16 -11.25 -20.58 -11.04
N THR A 17 -10.43 -21.29 -11.82
CA THR A 17 -10.04 -22.65 -11.47
C THR A 17 -9.21 -22.64 -10.18
N ASP A 18 -9.43 -23.61 -9.30
CA ASP A 18 -8.60 -23.79 -8.07
C ASP A 18 -7.19 -24.30 -8.41
N ARG A 19 -6.96 -24.72 -9.65
CA ARG A 19 -5.67 -25.21 -10.14
C ARG A 19 -4.83 -24.03 -10.65
N PRO A 20 -3.58 -23.86 -10.16
CA PRO A 20 -2.70 -22.84 -10.73
C PRO A 20 -2.37 -23.17 -12.19
N ALA A 21 -2.55 -22.20 -13.07
CA ALA A 21 -2.04 -22.26 -14.44
C ALA A 21 -0.50 -22.37 -14.45
N THR A 22 0.01 -23.22 -15.34
CA THR A 22 1.46 -23.36 -15.56
C THR A 22 1.99 -22.25 -16.46
N PRO A 23 3.31 -21.94 -16.42
CA PRO A 23 3.90 -21.00 -17.37
C PRO A 23 3.66 -21.37 -18.83
N ASP A 24 3.64 -22.66 -19.18
CA ASP A 24 3.42 -23.12 -20.55
C ASP A 24 1.98 -22.90 -21.01
N GLU A 25 1.00 -23.08 -20.12
CA GLU A 25 -0.41 -22.78 -20.40
C GLU A 25 -0.61 -21.28 -20.64
N LEU A 26 0.04 -20.42 -19.83
CA LEU A 26 -0.02 -18.97 -19.99
C LEU A 26 0.66 -18.51 -21.28
N ARG A 27 1.79 -19.11 -21.66
CA ARG A 27 2.47 -18.85 -22.94
C ARG A 27 1.59 -19.23 -24.12
N ALA A 28 1.03 -20.44 -24.12
CA ALA A 28 0.15 -20.91 -25.18
C ALA A 28 -1.09 -20.02 -25.34
N TRP A 29 -1.66 -19.56 -24.22
CA TRP A 29 -2.76 -18.58 -24.24
C TRP A 29 -2.33 -17.26 -24.91
N ILE A 30 -1.18 -16.69 -24.54
CA ILE A 30 -0.69 -15.43 -25.12
C ILE A 30 -0.44 -15.57 -26.63
N GLU A 31 0.20 -16.65 -27.08
CA GLU A 31 0.44 -16.88 -28.51
C GLU A 31 -0.88 -17.02 -29.28
N ALA A 32 -1.87 -17.72 -28.71
CA ALA A 32 -3.20 -17.81 -29.29
C ALA A 32 -3.94 -16.47 -29.35
N GLN A 33 -3.81 -15.60 -28.34
CA GLN A 33 -4.43 -14.27 -28.33
C GLN A 33 -3.75 -13.31 -29.32
N THR A 34 -2.44 -13.44 -29.50
CA THR A 34 -1.65 -12.47 -30.28
C THR A 34 -1.51 -12.86 -31.74
N GLY A 35 -1.58 -14.17 -32.06
CA GLY A 35 -1.28 -14.73 -33.37
C GLY A 35 0.21 -14.70 -33.71
N GLY A 36 1.07 -14.57 -32.70
CA GLY A 36 2.53 -14.53 -32.84
C GLY A 36 3.23 -15.52 -31.90
N ALA A 37 4.53 -15.69 -32.09
CA ALA A 37 5.39 -16.52 -31.25
C ALA A 37 6.08 -15.68 -30.18
N ILE A 38 6.15 -16.18 -28.95
CA ILE A 38 6.89 -15.52 -27.87
C ILE A 38 8.39 -15.63 -28.13
N THR A 39 9.07 -14.49 -28.24
CA THR A 39 10.52 -14.40 -28.44
C THR A 39 11.28 -14.12 -27.14
N SER A 40 10.62 -13.51 -26.16
CA SER A 40 11.18 -13.21 -24.84
C SER A 40 10.16 -13.46 -23.73
N TRP A 41 10.62 -14.01 -22.62
CA TRP A 41 9.82 -14.27 -21.43
C TRP A 41 10.66 -14.02 -20.19
N THR A 42 10.48 -12.85 -19.59
CA THR A 42 11.29 -12.42 -18.45
C THR A 42 10.40 -12.19 -17.25
N GLN A 43 10.59 -12.98 -16.20
CA GLN A 43 9.86 -12.76 -14.95
C GLN A 43 10.36 -11.47 -14.29
N ILE A 44 9.44 -10.58 -13.97
CA ILE A 44 9.74 -9.37 -13.22
C ILE A 44 9.62 -9.73 -11.74
N SER A 45 10.71 -9.54 -11.00
CA SER A 45 10.74 -9.78 -9.55
C SER A 45 10.04 -8.64 -8.82
N GLY A 46 9.20 -8.98 -7.84
CA GLY A 46 8.35 -8.03 -7.12
C GLY A 46 6.88 -8.46 -7.15
N GLY A 47 6.15 -8.12 -6.09
CA GLY A 47 4.75 -8.52 -5.90
C GLY A 47 4.58 -9.64 -4.86
N ASN A 48 3.79 -9.36 -3.82
CA ASN A 48 3.47 -10.35 -2.78
C ASN A 48 2.31 -11.27 -3.20
N ARG A 49 1.42 -10.78 -4.07
CA ARG A 49 0.17 -11.47 -4.50
C ARG A 49 0.27 -12.00 -5.92
N CYS A 50 0.55 -11.13 -6.87
CA CYS A 50 0.66 -11.47 -8.28
C CYS A 50 2.11 -11.82 -8.68
N ARG A 51 2.24 -12.59 -9.74
CA ARG A 51 3.47 -12.80 -10.49
C ARG A 51 3.34 -12.07 -11.82
N SER A 52 4.43 -11.50 -12.29
CA SER A 52 4.43 -10.71 -13.51
C SER A 52 5.57 -11.05 -14.46
N TRP A 53 5.33 -10.90 -15.76
CA TRP A 53 6.31 -11.15 -16.81
C TRP A 53 6.27 -10.04 -17.87
N ALA A 54 7.46 -9.61 -18.29
CA ALA A 54 7.64 -8.96 -19.58
C ALA A 54 7.67 -10.04 -20.67
N VAL A 55 6.86 -9.85 -21.72
CA VAL A 55 6.68 -10.82 -22.80
C VAL A 55 6.83 -10.10 -24.13
N ASP A 56 7.74 -10.56 -24.98
CA ASP A 56 7.86 -10.04 -26.35
C ASP A 56 7.33 -11.08 -27.32
N VAL A 57 6.52 -10.63 -28.26
CA VAL A 57 5.86 -11.47 -29.26
C VAL A 57 6.22 -10.97 -30.66
N ALA A 58 6.65 -11.88 -31.53
CA ALA A 58 6.88 -11.59 -32.94
C ALA A 58 5.86 -12.34 -33.81
N SER A 59 5.35 -11.67 -34.84
CA SER A 59 4.50 -12.28 -35.87
C SER A 59 5.06 -11.98 -37.26
N ALA A 60 4.76 -12.85 -38.23
CA ALA A 60 5.18 -12.62 -39.61
C ALA A 60 4.39 -11.49 -40.29
N SER A 61 3.19 -11.17 -39.79
CA SER A 61 2.27 -10.19 -40.38
C SER A 61 2.22 -8.86 -39.66
N GLU A 62 2.85 -8.74 -38.48
CA GLU A 62 2.73 -7.56 -37.61
C GLU A 62 4.05 -7.22 -36.92
N PRO A 63 4.28 -5.94 -36.56
CA PRO A 63 5.45 -5.56 -35.80
C PRO A 63 5.52 -6.28 -34.45
N PRO A 64 6.72 -6.48 -33.88
CA PRO A 64 6.87 -7.05 -32.55
C PRO A 64 6.05 -6.30 -31.50
N ALA A 65 5.38 -7.03 -30.62
CA ALA A 65 4.58 -6.50 -29.53
C ALA A 65 5.27 -6.72 -28.19
N GLU A 66 5.46 -5.65 -27.42
CA GLU A 66 5.95 -5.71 -26.05
C GLU A 66 4.76 -5.72 -25.09
N LEU A 67 4.63 -6.80 -24.33
CA LEU A 67 3.46 -7.09 -23.50
C LEU A 67 3.86 -7.31 -22.04
N TYR A 68 2.89 -7.12 -21.15
CA TYR A 68 3.02 -7.36 -19.73
C TYR A 68 1.93 -8.33 -19.27
N LEU A 69 2.35 -9.48 -18.74
CA LEU A 69 1.46 -10.47 -18.14
C LEU A 69 1.42 -10.25 -16.63
N ARG A 70 0.22 -10.12 -16.08
CA ARG A 70 -0.05 -10.16 -14.64
C ARG A 70 -0.89 -11.39 -14.33
N TYR A 71 -0.45 -12.22 -13.39
CA TYR A 71 -1.18 -13.43 -12.99
C TYR A 71 -1.17 -13.62 -11.47
N GLN A 72 -2.35 -13.82 -10.91
CA GLN A 72 -2.56 -14.17 -9.52
C GLN A 72 -2.82 -15.68 -9.42
N PRO A 73 -1.90 -16.47 -8.83
CA PRO A 73 -2.17 -17.88 -8.58
C PRO A 73 -3.32 -18.04 -7.56
N PRO A 74 -4.13 -19.10 -7.66
CA PRO A 74 -5.16 -19.41 -6.66
C PRO A 74 -4.56 -19.47 -5.25
N ARG A 75 -5.23 -18.84 -4.28
CA ARG A 75 -4.85 -18.87 -2.87
C ARG A 75 -6.10 -19.07 -2.00
N PRO A 76 -6.07 -19.99 -1.02
CA PRO A 76 -7.12 -20.07 -0.01
C PRO A 76 -6.95 -18.98 1.06
N PRO A 77 -8.05 -18.42 1.60
CA PRO A 77 -9.45 -18.64 1.20
C PRO A 77 -9.82 -17.96 -0.13
N SER A 78 -10.76 -18.53 -0.86
CA SER A 78 -11.07 -18.24 -2.27
C SER A 78 -11.84 -16.94 -2.55
N ALA A 79 -12.19 -16.15 -1.54
CA ALA A 79 -12.98 -14.92 -1.68
C ALA A 79 -12.11 -13.66 -1.51
N GLU A 80 -11.07 -13.49 -2.32
CA GLU A 80 -10.33 -12.21 -2.35
C GLU A 80 -11.17 -11.13 -3.07
N PRO A 81 -11.43 -9.97 -2.45
CA PRO A 81 -12.27 -8.92 -3.04
C PRO A 81 -11.59 -8.19 -4.21
N TYR A 82 -10.24 -8.18 -4.24
CA TYR A 82 -9.43 -7.54 -5.28
C TYR A 82 -8.81 -8.60 -6.17
N THR A 83 -9.49 -8.90 -7.28
CA THR A 83 -9.05 -9.90 -8.26
C THR A 83 -8.47 -9.24 -9.50
N VAL A 84 -7.63 -9.97 -10.23
CA VAL A 84 -7.06 -9.51 -11.50
C VAL A 84 -8.15 -9.28 -12.56
N TRP A 85 -9.26 -10.01 -12.51
CA TRP A 85 -10.41 -9.73 -13.39
C TRP A 85 -11.15 -8.44 -13.04
N ARG A 86 -11.22 -8.08 -11.75
CA ARG A 86 -11.74 -6.78 -11.32
C ARG A 86 -10.84 -5.66 -11.81
N GLU A 87 -9.52 -5.82 -11.69
CA GLU A 87 -8.50 -4.91 -12.23
C GLU A 87 -8.69 -4.66 -13.74
N ALA A 88 -8.98 -5.70 -14.52
CA ALA A 88 -9.23 -5.60 -15.97
C ALA A 88 -10.35 -4.62 -16.34
N GLN A 89 -11.36 -4.44 -15.48
CA GLN A 89 -12.49 -3.54 -15.74
C GLN A 89 -12.06 -2.07 -15.74
N PHE A 90 -11.07 -1.72 -14.91
CA PHE A 90 -10.51 -0.37 -14.90
C PHE A 90 -9.73 -0.11 -16.19
N TYR A 91 -8.89 -1.05 -16.62
CA TYR A 91 -8.22 -0.93 -17.91
C TYR A 91 -9.20 -0.74 -19.08
N ARG A 92 -10.33 -1.47 -19.07
CA ARG A 92 -11.40 -1.29 -20.08
C ARG A 92 -12.06 0.09 -20.02
N ALA A 93 -12.44 0.55 -18.83
CA ALA A 93 -13.06 1.85 -18.64
C ALA A 93 -12.14 3.01 -19.07
N LEU A 94 -10.83 2.81 -18.93
CA LEU A 94 -9.80 3.81 -19.25
C LEU A 94 -9.31 3.75 -20.71
N ALA A 95 -9.62 2.68 -21.47
CA ALA A 95 -9.08 2.45 -22.81
C ALA A 95 -9.33 3.60 -23.81
N SER A 96 -10.41 4.35 -23.64
CA SER A 96 -10.76 5.54 -24.44
C SER A 96 -10.80 6.82 -23.59
N SER A 97 -10.05 6.83 -22.50
CA SER A 97 -9.84 8.00 -21.65
C SER A 97 -8.46 8.61 -21.92
N PRO A 98 -8.26 9.90 -21.62
CA PRO A 98 -6.93 10.51 -21.67
C PRO A 98 -6.03 10.12 -20.48
N VAL A 99 -6.47 9.21 -19.60
CA VAL A 99 -5.64 8.72 -18.49
C VAL A 99 -4.50 7.87 -19.07
N PRO A 100 -3.23 8.14 -18.71
CA PRO A 100 -2.11 7.34 -19.18
C PRO A 100 -2.12 5.97 -18.48
N ALA A 101 -2.75 4.97 -19.09
CA ALA A 101 -2.79 3.60 -18.61
C ALA A 101 -2.41 2.64 -19.75
N PRO A 102 -1.68 1.54 -19.47
CA PRO A 102 -1.43 0.50 -20.47
C PRO A 102 -2.74 -0.04 -21.06
N LYS A 103 -2.80 -0.30 -22.37
CA LYS A 103 -4.01 -0.89 -22.94
C LYS A 103 -4.13 -2.35 -22.55
N LEU A 104 -5.36 -2.77 -22.20
CA LEU A 104 -5.68 -4.17 -22.02
C LEU A 104 -5.73 -4.87 -23.38
N ILE A 105 -4.95 -5.94 -23.51
CA ILE A 105 -4.92 -6.80 -24.70
C ILE A 105 -5.89 -7.96 -24.54
N ALA A 106 -5.83 -8.69 -23.42
CA ALA A 106 -6.68 -9.86 -23.20
C ALA A 106 -6.88 -10.16 -21.70
N VAL A 107 -8.02 -10.79 -21.38
CA VAL A 107 -8.30 -11.37 -20.06
C VAL A 107 -8.36 -12.89 -20.20
N HIS A 108 -7.65 -13.62 -19.33
CA HIS A 108 -7.68 -15.08 -19.35
C HIS A 108 -9.05 -15.59 -18.87
N PRO A 109 -9.71 -16.52 -19.57
CA PRO A 109 -11.09 -16.91 -19.29
C PRO A 109 -11.27 -17.68 -17.96
N GLU A 110 -10.26 -18.43 -17.53
CA GLU A 110 -10.35 -19.38 -16.41
C GLU A 110 -9.37 -19.13 -15.25
N SER A 111 -8.44 -18.21 -15.44
CA SER A 111 -7.33 -17.93 -14.52
C SER A 111 -7.33 -16.44 -14.25
N GLN A 112 -6.94 -16.03 -13.03
CA GLN A 112 -6.80 -14.63 -12.65
C GLN A 112 -5.58 -13.99 -13.31
N ALA A 113 -5.62 -13.86 -14.64
CA ALA A 113 -4.55 -13.33 -15.46
C ALA A 113 -5.07 -12.33 -16.50
N ILE A 114 -4.30 -11.27 -16.71
CA ILE A 114 -4.53 -10.26 -17.74
C ILE A 114 -3.23 -10.00 -18.50
N LEU A 115 -3.39 -9.61 -19.76
CA LEU A 115 -2.32 -9.22 -20.66
C LEU A 115 -2.55 -7.77 -21.06
N THR A 116 -1.56 -6.91 -20.83
CA THR A 116 -1.59 -5.51 -21.25
C THR A 116 -0.43 -5.20 -22.19
N GLU A 117 -0.46 -4.04 -22.85
CA GLU A 117 0.76 -3.44 -23.40
C GLU A 117 1.80 -3.27 -22.28
N ARG A 118 3.09 -3.41 -22.62
CA ARG A 118 4.18 -3.05 -21.72
C ARG A 118 4.49 -1.56 -21.91
N ALA A 119 3.99 -0.73 -20.99
CA ALA A 119 4.28 0.70 -21.03
C ALA A 119 5.79 0.97 -20.81
N PRO A 120 6.37 1.96 -21.51
CA PRO A 120 7.79 2.28 -21.41
C PRO A 120 8.13 2.97 -20.08
N GLY A 121 9.41 2.90 -19.70
CA GLY A 121 9.95 3.60 -18.55
C GLY A 121 10.19 2.72 -17.32
N ARG A 122 10.38 3.38 -16.18
CA ARG A 122 10.72 2.75 -14.89
C ARG A 122 9.91 3.35 -13.74
N ALA A 123 9.81 2.62 -12.63
CA ALA A 123 9.02 3.02 -11.45
C ALA A 123 9.85 3.51 -10.26
N ASP A 124 11.19 3.50 -10.34
CA ASP A 124 12.08 3.78 -9.22
C ASP A 124 12.31 5.29 -9.01
N TYR A 125 11.22 5.99 -8.66
CA TYR A 125 11.19 7.44 -8.47
C TYR A 125 12.27 7.96 -7.51
N ARG A 126 12.55 7.24 -6.41
CA ARG A 126 13.63 7.56 -5.47
C ARG A 126 15.04 7.64 -6.07
N ARG A 127 15.28 7.07 -7.26
CA ARG A 127 16.60 7.08 -7.92
C ARG A 127 16.81 8.28 -8.83
N ILE A 128 15.80 9.12 -9.03
CA ILE A 128 15.95 10.35 -9.78
C ILE A 128 16.79 11.32 -8.94
N ALA A 129 17.95 11.71 -9.45
CA ALA A 129 18.87 12.62 -8.74
C ALA A 129 18.47 14.10 -8.88
N ASP A 130 17.82 14.47 -9.98
CA ASP A 130 17.41 15.84 -10.27
C ASP A 130 16.02 16.14 -9.67
N ASP A 131 15.99 17.12 -8.75
CA ASP A 131 14.76 17.58 -8.11
C ASP A 131 13.81 18.27 -9.09
N ALA A 132 14.31 18.88 -10.17
CA ALA A 132 13.45 19.46 -11.19
C ALA A 132 12.68 18.37 -11.94
N ALA A 133 13.37 17.31 -12.41
CA ALA A 133 12.72 16.14 -12.99
C ALA A 133 11.71 15.47 -12.03
N ARG A 134 12.08 15.32 -10.75
CA ARG A 134 11.15 14.79 -9.71
C ARG A 134 9.89 15.65 -9.59
N THR A 135 10.05 16.96 -9.61
CA THR A 135 8.94 17.92 -9.54
C THR A 135 8.03 17.82 -10.76
N THR A 136 8.61 17.78 -11.97
CA THR A 136 7.86 17.62 -13.23
C THR A 136 7.03 16.34 -13.22
N ILE A 137 7.63 15.20 -12.91
CA ILE A 137 6.92 13.92 -12.85
C ILE A 137 5.83 13.92 -11.79
N ALA A 138 6.08 14.48 -10.60
CA ALA A 138 5.08 14.56 -9.55
C ALA A 138 3.89 15.48 -9.93
N ARG A 139 4.15 16.56 -10.68
CA ARG A 139 3.10 17.43 -11.24
C ARG A 139 2.27 16.69 -12.29
N GLU A 140 2.92 16.03 -13.24
CA GLU A 140 2.23 15.23 -14.27
C GLU A 140 1.41 14.10 -13.64
N PHE A 141 1.92 13.48 -12.56
CA PHE A 141 1.20 12.48 -11.80
C PHE A 141 -0.11 13.02 -11.20
N VAL A 142 -0.09 14.17 -10.53
CA VAL A 142 -1.33 14.74 -9.97
C VAL A 142 -2.30 15.23 -11.07
N GLN A 143 -1.78 15.65 -12.22
CA GLN A 143 -2.62 15.96 -13.40
C GLN A 143 -3.27 14.70 -13.98
N ALA A 144 -2.55 13.58 -14.01
CA ALA A 144 -3.09 12.28 -14.40
C ALA A 144 -4.17 11.80 -13.43
N LEU A 145 -3.99 11.98 -12.11
CA LEU A 145 -5.04 11.71 -11.11
C LEU A 145 -6.28 12.59 -11.32
N ALA A 146 -6.10 13.89 -11.55
CA ALA A 146 -7.23 14.78 -11.86
C ALA A 146 -7.97 14.33 -13.13
N THR A 147 -7.25 13.83 -14.13
CA THR A 147 -7.82 13.26 -15.35
C THR A 147 -8.59 11.96 -15.08
N LEU A 148 -8.06 11.09 -14.23
CA LEU A 148 -8.74 9.89 -13.75
C LEU A 148 -10.05 10.25 -13.03
N HIS A 149 -10.00 11.19 -12.08
CA HIS A 149 -11.15 11.58 -11.28
C HIS A 149 -12.26 12.29 -12.07
N ARG A 150 -11.95 12.81 -13.26
CA ARG A 150 -12.95 13.33 -14.21
C ARG A 150 -13.54 12.26 -15.13
N THR A 151 -12.99 11.06 -15.15
CA THR A 151 -13.51 9.98 -15.99
C THR A 151 -14.84 9.49 -15.42
N PRO A 152 -15.93 9.46 -16.20
CA PRO A 152 -17.23 9.06 -15.69
C PRO A 152 -17.25 7.62 -15.17
N VAL A 153 -17.71 7.43 -13.93
CA VAL A 153 -17.84 6.10 -13.31
C VAL A 153 -18.78 5.18 -14.09
N ALA A 154 -19.76 5.75 -14.82
CA ALA A 154 -20.66 5.02 -15.72
C ALA A 154 -19.94 4.23 -16.84
N ARG A 155 -18.64 4.47 -17.06
CA ARG A 155 -17.81 3.66 -17.97
C ARG A 155 -17.37 2.32 -17.37
N LEU A 156 -17.51 2.13 -16.06
CA LEU A 156 -17.26 0.83 -15.43
C LEU A 156 -18.43 -0.11 -15.68
N ASP A 157 -18.15 -1.23 -16.33
CA ASP A 157 -19.02 -2.40 -16.33
C ASP A 157 -18.75 -3.26 -15.08
N MET A 158 -18.97 -2.64 -13.91
CA MET A 158 -18.74 -3.27 -12.60
C MET A 158 -20.04 -3.86 -12.06
N ALA A 159 -20.09 -5.19 -11.98
CA ALA A 159 -21.18 -5.90 -11.33
C ALA A 159 -21.32 -5.41 -9.88
N GLY A 160 -22.53 -4.95 -9.51
CA GLY A 160 -22.86 -4.52 -8.16
C GLY A 160 -22.61 -3.03 -7.84
N PHE A 161 -22.13 -2.23 -8.80
CA PHE A 161 -22.08 -0.77 -8.61
C PHE A 161 -23.46 -0.15 -8.87
N ASP A 162 -24.03 0.56 -7.87
CA ASP A 162 -25.23 1.38 -8.07
C ASP A 162 -24.81 2.75 -8.64
N PRO A 163 -25.21 3.12 -9.87
CA PRO A 163 -24.90 4.44 -10.44
C PRO A 163 -25.44 5.63 -9.63
N ARG A 164 -26.33 5.38 -8.65
CA ARG A 164 -26.89 6.39 -7.74
C ARG A 164 -26.19 6.43 -6.39
N ALA A 165 -25.19 5.57 -6.15
CA ALA A 165 -24.42 5.59 -4.91
C ALA A 165 -23.76 6.96 -4.73
N THR A 166 -23.81 7.48 -3.51
CA THR A 166 -23.02 8.66 -3.15
C THR A 166 -21.57 8.26 -2.89
N LEU A 167 -20.68 9.25 -2.85
CA LEU A 167 -19.30 9.06 -2.40
C LEU A 167 -19.26 8.43 -1.00
N ALA A 168 -20.12 8.88 -0.07
CA ALA A 168 -20.18 8.32 1.28
C ALA A 168 -20.61 6.84 1.29
N ASP A 169 -21.52 6.44 0.40
CA ASP A 169 -21.92 5.03 0.25
C ASP A 169 -20.75 4.17 -0.26
N CYS A 170 -19.98 4.68 -1.22
CA CYS A 170 -18.80 4.00 -1.73
C CYS A 170 -17.72 3.84 -0.66
N VAL A 171 -17.47 4.88 0.15
CA VAL A 171 -16.52 4.81 1.27
C VAL A 171 -16.97 3.77 2.31
N ARG A 172 -18.25 3.71 2.66
CA ARG A 172 -18.79 2.68 3.58
C ARG A 172 -18.64 1.28 3.00
N GLN A 173 -18.89 1.11 1.71
CA GLN A 173 -18.74 -0.18 1.04
C GLN A 173 -17.29 -0.65 1.08
N GLU A 174 -16.34 0.22 0.76
CA GLU A 174 -14.92 -0.08 0.83
C GLU A 174 -14.51 -0.40 2.28
N LEU A 175 -14.95 0.40 3.25
CA LEU A 175 -14.67 0.16 4.68
C LEU A 175 -15.19 -1.21 5.15
N ALA A 176 -16.38 -1.61 4.71
CA ALA A 176 -16.93 -2.93 5.01
C ALA A 176 -16.07 -4.08 4.45
N ILE A 177 -15.52 -3.93 3.24
CA ILE A 177 -14.58 -4.89 2.65
C ILE A 177 -13.34 -5.04 3.53
N TRP A 178 -12.74 -3.93 3.95
CA TRP A 178 -11.56 -3.95 4.81
C TRP A 178 -11.82 -4.51 6.20
N ARG A 179 -12.99 -4.22 6.79
CA ARG A 179 -13.43 -4.80 8.05
C ARG A 179 -13.60 -6.32 7.94
N ALA A 180 -14.17 -6.81 6.83
CA ALA A 180 -14.28 -8.25 6.56
C ALA A 180 -12.90 -8.92 6.40
N MET A 181 -12.00 -8.31 5.62
CA MET A 181 -10.63 -8.81 5.44
C MET A 181 -9.84 -8.85 6.76
N TYR A 182 -10.06 -7.91 7.68
CA TYR A 182 -9.50 -7.95 9.02
C TYR A 182 -10.11 -9.10 9.84
N ALA A 183 -11.44 -9.25 9.84
CA ALA A 183 -12.13 -10.32 10.58
C ALA A 183 -11.69 -11.72 10.14
N GLU A 184 -11.41 -11.93 8.85
CA GLU A 184 -10.87 -13.18 8.29
C GLU A 184 -9.55 -13.61 8.94
N THR A 185 -8.75 -12.68 9.46
CA THR A 185 -7.48 -13.02 10.11
C THR A 185 -7.67 -13.81 11.41
N ARG A 186 -8.87 -13.71 12.02
CA ARG A 186 -9.20 -14.29 13.34
C ARG A 186 -8.18 -13.94 14.43
N ARG A 187 -7.49 -12.82 14.25
CA ARG A 187 -6.45 -12.32 15.15
C ARG A 187 -6.82 -10.91 15.59
N LEU A 188 -6.93 -10.72 16.89
CA LEU A 188 -7.22 -9.44 17.48
C LEU A 188 -6.00 -8.50 17.41
N ASP A 189 -6.22 -7.28 16.90
CA ASP A 189 -5.33 -6.14 17.05
C ASP A 189 -6.17 -4.93 17.50
N PRO A 190 -6.07 -4.50 18.76
CA PRO A 190 -6.92 -3.44 19.31
C PRO A 190 -6.78 -2.10 18.58
N LEU A 191 -5.61 -1.81 17.99
CA LEU A 191 -5.40 -0.57 17.21
C LEU A 191 -6.18 -0.60 15.89
N ILE A 192 -6.22 -1.76 15.22
CA ILE A 192 -6.98 -1.90 13.97
C ILE A 192 -8.48 -1.74 14.26
N ALA A 193 -8.99 -2.42 15.29
CA ALA A 193 -10.38 -2.31 15.69
C ALA A 193 -10.74 -0.85 16.05
N PHE A 194 -9.92 -0.21 16.89
CA PHE A 194 -10.07 1.19 17.27
C PHE A 194 -10.13 2.15 16.07
N ALA A 195 -9.25 1.95 15.08
CA ALA A 195 -9.24 2.77 13.88
C ALA A 195 -10.46 2.52 12.98
N LEU A 196 -10.87 1.26 12.81
CA LEU A 196 -12.05 0.91 12.01
C LEU A 196 -13.33 1.49 12.62
N ASP A 197 -13.47 1.46 13.94
CA ASP A 197 -14.64 2.01 14.63
C ASP A 197 -14.68 3.55 14.48
N TRP A 198 -13.53 4.23 14.62
CA TRP A 198 -13.45 5.66 14.32
C TRP A 198 -13.81 5.97 12.86
N LEU A 199 -13.36 5.17 11.90
CA LEU A 199 -13.67 5.37 10.48
C LEU A 199 -15.18 5.25 10.20
N ASP A 200 -15.85 4.26 10.78
CA ASP A 200 -17.30 4.07 10.62
C ASP A 200 -18.09 5.28 11.15
N ASP A 201 -17.68 5.83 12.30
CA ASP A 201 -18.34 6.98 12.93
C ASP A 201 -18.07 8.32 12.21
N ASN A 202 -17.01 8.39 11.39
CA ASN A 202 -16.51 9.65 10.81
C ASN A 202 -16.52 9.68 9.28
N VAL A 203 -17.26 8.77 8.61
CA VAL A 203 -17.39 8.79 7.15
C VAL A 203 -17.80 10.19 6.66
N PRO A 204 -17.06 10.80 5.70
CA PRO A 204 -17.36 12.14 5.22
C PRO A 204 -18.80 12.30 4.76
N ALA A 205 -19.52 13.26 5.36
CA ALA A 205 -20.91 13.55 5.04
C ALA A 205 -21.03 14.36 3.74
N THR A 206 -20.86 13.69 2.60
CA THR A 206 -20.97 14.29 1.27
C THR A 206 -21.91 13.49 0.37
N THR A 207 -22.76 14.21 -0.37
CA THR A 207 -23.65 13.65 -1.39
C THR A 207 -23.07 13.80 -2.80
N ALA A 208 -21.79 14.18 -2.92
CA ALA A 208 -21.12 14.26 -4.21
C ALA A 208 -21.13 12.88 -4.90
N PRO A 209 -21.19 12.84 -6.24
CA PRO A 209 -21.03 11.58 -6.95
C PRO A 209 -19.61 11.02 -6.73
N PRO A 210 -19.45 9.68 -6.66
CA PRO A 210 -18.14 9.07 -6.60
C PRO A 210 -17.36 9.28 -7.89
N VAL A 211 -16.03 9.12 -7.81
CA VAL A 211 -15.13 9.09 -8.96
C VAL A 211 -14.42 7.74 -9.05
N LEU A 212 -13.74 7.47 -10.16
CA LEU A 212 -12.79 6.36 -10.21
C LEU A 212 -11.57 6.73 -9.37
N VAL A 213 -11.31 6.00 -8.29
CA VAL A 213 -10.07 6.11 -7.52
C VAL A 213 -9.11 5.00 -7.93
N HIS A 214 -7.83 5.30 -7.98
CA HIS A 214 -6.76 4.33 -8.22
C HIS A 214 -6.60 3.39 -7.02
N GLY A 215 -6.77 3.90 -5.80
CA GLY A 215 -6.75 3.12 -4.56
C GLY A 215 -5.37 2.66 -4.10
N ASP A 216 -4.30 3.04 -4.82
CA ASP A 216 -2.90 2.87 -4.40
C ASP A 216 -1.97 3.92 -5.05
N ALA A 217 -2.46 5.17 -5.12
CA ALA A 217 -1.79 6.24 -5.83
C ALA A 217 -0.45 6.67 -5.22
N GLY A 218 0.60 6.79 -6.03
CA GLY A 218 1.85 7.45 -5.66
C GLY A 218 3.12 6.75 -6.18
N PRO A 219 4.32 7.19 -5.73
CA PRO A 219 5.59 6.59 -6.10
C PRO A 219 5.62 5.07 -5.98
N GLY A 220 6.13 4.41 -7.02
CA GLY A 220 6.13 2.95 -7.18
C GLY A 220 4.99 2.42 -8.04
N ASN A 221 3.89 3.17 -8.23
CA ASN A 221 2.72 2.77 -9.01
C ASN A 221 2.49 3.66 -10.25
N PHE A 222 3.55 4.29 -10.72
CA PHE A 222 3.57 4.93 -12.03
C PHE A 222 4.95 4.72 -12.69
N LEU A 223 4.96 4.75 -14.02
CA LEU A 223 6.16 4.76 -14.82
C LEU A 223 6.48 6.15 -15.30
N PHE A 224 7.78 6.39 -15.47
CA PHE A 224 8.30 7.58 -16.12
C PHE A 224 9.47 7.21 -17.02
N ASP A 225 9.62 7.98 -18.09
CA ASP A 225 10.73 7.88 -19.03
C ASP A 225 11.14 9.27 -19.50
N GLU A 226 12.43 9.47 -19.76
CA GLU A 226 12.99 10.76 -20.20
C GLU A 226 12.54 12.00 -19.38
N GLY A 227 12.21 11.81 -18.10
CA GLY A 227 11.76 12.90 -17.21
C GLY A 227 10.25 13.18 -17.23
N HIS A 228 9.46 12.32 -17.88
CA HIS A 228 8.01 12.47 -18.03
C HIS A 228 7.24 11.21 -17.61
N LEU A 229 6.04 11.38 -17.07
CA LEU A 229 5.11 10.31 -16.74
C LEU A 229 4.65 9.59 -18.00
N THR A 230 4.70 8.25 -17.99
CA THR A 230 4.28 7.43 -19.14
C THR A 230 3.03 6.61 -18.85
N ALA A 231 2.85 6.12 -17.62
CA ALA A 231 1.72 5.27 -17.27
C ALA A 231 1.45 5.21 -15.77
N LEU A 232 0.17 5.11 -15.39
CA LEU A 232 -0.28 4.65 -14.08
C LEU A 232 -0.41 3.11 -14.09
N LEU A 233 0.01 2.47 -13.01
CA LEU A 233 0.10 1.01 -12.88
C LEU A 233 -0.63 0.50 -11.62
N ASP A 234 -0.90 -0.80 -11.58
CA ASP A 234 -1.41 -1.51 -10.40
C ASP A 234 -2.80 -1.02 -9.95
N TRP A 235 -3.80 -1.30 -10.79
CA TRP A 235 -5.20 -0.93 -10.55
C TRP A 235 -5.91 -1.89 -9.59
N GLU A 236 -5.16 -2.70 -8.83
CA GLU A 236 -5.71 -3.79 -8.02
C GLU A 236 -6.68 -3.28 -6.94
N LEU A 237 -6.39 -2.11 -6.36
CA LEU A 237 -7.19 -1.47 -5.30
C LEU A 237 -8.17 -0.42 -5.84
N ALA A 238 -8.25 -0.23 -7.16
CA ALA A 238 -9.09 0.80 -7.76
C ALA A 238 -10.57 0.56 -7.47
N HIS A 239 -11.36 1.59 -7.27
CA HIS A 239 -12.81 1.48 -6.99
C HIS A 239 -13.53 2.80 -7.27
N PRO A 240 -14.86 2.82 -7.33
CA PRO A 240 -15.63 4.05 -7.17
C PRO A 240 -15.46 4.58 -5.75
N GLY A 241 -15.09 5.84 -5.57
CA GLY A 241 -14.79 6.38 -4.24
C GLY A 241 -14.60 7.89 -4.19
N ASP A 242 -13.87 8.31 -3.17
CA ASP A 242 -13.54 9.70 -2.91
C ASP A 242 -12.17 10.07 -3.55
N PRO A 243 -12.07 11.10 -4.40
CA PRO A 243 -10.79 11.51 -4.97
C PRO A 243 -9.69 11.87 -3.93
N MET A 244 -10.08 12.26 -2.72
CA MET A 244 -9.13 12.58 -1.65
C MET A 244 -8.43 11.34 -1.11
N GLU A 245 -8.96 10.15 -1.35
CA GLU A 245 -8.32 8.89 -1.00
C GLU A 245 -6.99 8.72 -1.75
N ASP A 246 -6.96 9.00 -3.05
CA ASP A 246 -5.73 8.92 -3.84
C ASP A 246 -4.69 9.96 -3.40
N LEU A 247 -5.11 11.12 -2.91
CA LEU A 247 -4.19 12.11 -2.33
C LEU A 247 -3.65 11.67 -0.97
N ALA A 248 -4.45 10.93 -0.18
CA ALA A 248 -3.98 10.31 1.06
C ALA A 248 -3.02 9.14 0.81
N TRP A 249 -3.29 8.31 -0.20
CA TRP A 249 -2.33 7.30 -0.69
C TRP A 249 -1.05 7.95 -1.16
N PHE A 250 -1.14 9.01 -1.96
CA PHE A 250 0.03 9.74 -2.44
C PHE A 250 0.86 10.28 -1.27
N SER A 251 0.19 10.87 -0.27
CA SER A 251 0.81 11.31 0.97
C SER A 251 1.54 10.19 1.71
N MET A 252 0.94 9.01 1.83
CA MET A 252 1.56 7.87 2.50
C MET A 252 2.76 7.33 1.73
N ARG A 253 2.65 7.23 0.39
CA ARG A 253 3.75 6.80 -0.49
C ARG A 253 4.93 7.79 -0.41
N CYS A 254 4.66 9.08 -0.20
CA CYS A 254 5.69 10.11 0.03
C CYS A 254 6.50 9.92 1.32
N VAL A 255 6.00 9.16 2.31
CA VAL A 255 6.81 8.80 3.49
C VAL A 255 7.99 7.92 3.07
N MET A 256 7.77 7.03 2.11
CA MET A 256 8.79 6.11 1.61
C MET A 256 9.66 6.74 0.53
N GLU A 257 9.03 7.45 -0.41
CA GLU A 257 9.67 8.12 -1.53
C GLU A 257 9.15 9.56 -1.60
N PRO A 258 9.78 10.49 -0.87
CA PRO A 258 9.30 11.88 -0.80
C PRO A 258 9.14 12.47 -2.20
N VAL A 259 8.26 13.45 -2.34
CA VAL A 259 8.19 14.32 -3.52
C VAL A 259 8.57 15.74 -3.11
N PRO A 260 9.21 16.52 -4.00
CA PRO A 260 9.42 17.94 -3.73
C PRO A 260 8.07 18.65 -3.57
N ASP A 261 7.96 19.50 -2.55
CA ASP A 261 6.81 20.40 -2.30
C ASP A 261 5.43 19.73 -2.47
N PHE A 262 5.10 18.82 -1.55
CA PHE A 262 3.81 18.13 -1.53
C PHE A 262 2.60 19.07 -1.45
N PRO A 263 2.59 20.16 -0.63
CA PRO A 263 1.51 21.14 -0.65
C PRO A 263 1.28 21.77 -2.03
N ALA A 264 2.34 22.08 -2.80
CA ALA A 264 2.18 22.55 -4.16
C ALA A 264 1.53 21.50 -5.07
N ARG A 265 1.89 20.21 -4.94
CA ARG A 265 1.24 19.13 -5.70
C ARG A 265 -0.26 19.04 -5.42
N LEU A 266 -0.67 19.23 -4.16
CA LEU A 266 -2.10 19.28 -3.80
C LEU A 266 -2.83 20.48 -4.43
N ARG A 267 -2.18 21.65 -4.49
CA ARG A 267 -2.75 22.83 -5.19
C ARG A 267 -2.87 22.60 -6.69
N GLU A 268 -1.83 22.09 -7.33
CA GLU A 268 -1.83 21.78 -8.77
C GLU A 268 -2.93 20.76 -9.12
N TYR A 269 -3.16 19.76 -8.26
CA TYR A 269 -4.32 18.87 -8.39
C TYR A 269 -5.65 19.64 -8.31
N GLY A 270 -5.80 20.52 -7.31
CA GLY A 270 -7.03 21.31 -7.13
C GLY A 270 -7.30 22.26 -8.30
N GLU A 271 -6.26 22.91 -8.82
CA GLU A 271 -6.31 23.74 -10.03
C GLU A 271 -6.76 22.90 -11.23
N ALA A 272 -6.18 21.72 -11.42
CA ALA A 272 -6.58 20.81 -12.49
C ALA A 272 -8.05 20.39 -12.35
N MET A 273 -8.55 20.16 -11.14
CA MET A 273 -9.96 19.82 -10.86
C MET A 273 -10.90 21.02 -10.93
N GLY A 274 -10.39 22.25 -10.93
CA GLY A 274 -11.19 23.48 -10.86
C GLY A 274 -11.76 23.78 -9.47
N THR A 275 -11.35 23.04 -8.44
CA THR A 275 -11.81 23.20 -7.04
C THR A 275 -10.68 22.86 -6.07
N PRO A 276 -10.48 23.64 -4.98
CA PRO A 276 -9.50 23.29 -3.95
C PRO A 276 -9.70 21.89 -3.38
N VAL A 277 -8.60 21.28 -2.93
CA VAL A 277 -8.64 20.01 -2.19
C VAL A 277 -9.32 20.18 -0.84
N ASP A 278 -9.99 19.13 -0.39
CA ASP A 278 -10.61 19.06 0.93
C ASP A 278 -9.65 18.39 1.91
N LEU A 279 -8.99 19.21 2.74
CA LEU A 279 -7.95 18.71 3.66
C LEU A 279 -8.51 17.83 4.77
N ASP A 280 -9.75 18.04 5.21
CA ASP A 280 -10.37 17.22 6.26
C ASP A 280 -10.71 15.83 5.73
N ARG A 281 -11.19 15.74 4.48
CA ARG A 281 -11.32 14.46 3.78
C ARG A 281 -9.97 13.77 3.55
N ILE A 282 -8.91 14.51 3.22
CA ILE A 282 -7.57 13.90 3.13
C ILE A 282 -7.13 13.34 4.49
N ARG A 283 -7.39 14.04 5.61
CA ARG A 283 -7.08 13.54 6.97
C ARG A 283 -7.87 12.28 7.31
N TYR A 284 -9.17 12.25 7.01
CA TYR A 284 -9.98 11.03 7.13
C TYR A 284 -9.38 9.87 6.34
N HIS A 285 -9.03 10.12 5.07
CA HIS A 285 -8.46 9.08 4.22
C HIS A 285 -7.03 8.70 4.60
N ARG A 286 -6.24 9.57 5.24
CA ARG A 286 -4.94 9.16 5.84
C ARG A 286 -5.15 8.09 6.90
N VAL A 287 -6.19 8.20 7.72
CA VAL A 287 -6.56 7.15 8.70
C VAL A 287 -6.97 5.89 7.95
N PHE A 288 -7.83 6.01 6.94
CA PHE A 288 -8.35 4.85 6.23
C PHE A 288 -7.23 4.08 5.51
N VAL A 289 -6.45 4.77 4.70
CA VAL A 289 -5.30 4.23 3.97
C VAL A 289 -4.27 3.59 4.91
N SER A 290 -3.94 4.24 6.03
CA SER A 290 -3.03 3.66 7.02
C SER A 290 -3.62 2.40 7.65
N THR A 291 -4.92 2.39 7.95
CA THR A 291 -5.64 1.22 8.47
C THR A 291 -5.58 0.06 7.49
N ARG A 292 -5.82 0.32 6.19
CA ARG A 292 -5.72 -0.68 5.12
C ARG A 292 -4.32 -1.29 5.07
N VAL A 293 -3.27 -0.48 5.11
CA VAL A 293 -1.89 -0.99 5.12
C VAL A 293 -1.61 -1.84 6.36
N VAL A 294 -2.05 -1.42 7.55
CA VAL A 294 -1.88 -2.22 8.76
C VAL A 294 -2.65 -3.55 8.66
N ILE A 295 -3.86 -3.58 8.09
CA ILE A 295 -4.62 -4.81 7.81
C ILE A 295 -3.88 -5.71 6.82
N ILE A 296 -3.36 -5.16 5.71
CA ILE A 296 -2.55 -5.91 4.74
C ILE A 296 -1.36 -6.58 5.44
N ARG A 297 -0.67 -5.87 6.33
CA ARG A 297 0.47 -6.43 7.08
C ARG A 297 0.04 -7.44 8.13
N HIS A 298 -1.13 -7.26 8.74
CA HIS A 298 -1.70 -8.22 9.70
C HIS A 298 -2.13 -9.53 9.02
N ARG A 299 -2.63 -9.47 7.78
CA ARG A 299 -2.93 -10.64 6.93
C ARG A 299 -1.67 -11.34 6.43
N ASN A 300 -0.64 -10.59 6.05
CA ASN A 300 0.55 -11.13 5.40
C ASN A 300 1.62 -11.59 6.41
N VAL A 301 1.68 -12.90 6.68
CA VAL A 301 2.70 -13.52 7.54
C VAL A 301 3.93 -14.05 6.80
N THR A 302 3.97 -13.96 5.46
CA THR A 302 4.98 -14.63 4.62
C THR A 302 5.96 -13.67 3.93
N GLY A 303 5.97 -12.39 4.31
CA GLY A 303 6.87 -11.38 3.73
C GLY A 303 8.32 -11.53 4.20
N LEU A 304 9.24 -10.80 3.55
CA LEU A 304 10.63 -10.75 4.01
C LEU A 304 10.69 -10.17 5.43
N PRO A 305 11.20 -10.90 6.44
CA PRO A 305 11.00 -10.58 7.86
C PRO A 305 11.57 -9.21 8.24
N GLY A 306 12.78 -8.87 7.76
CA GLY A 306 13.40 -7.59 8.06
C GLY A 306 12.63 -6.38 7.52
N ASN A 307 12.00 -6.52 6.35
CA ASN A 307 11.15 -5.47 5.77
C ASN A 307 9.80 -5.41 6.50
N SER A 308 9.30 -6.56 6.95
CA SER A 308 8.03 -6.66 7.67
C SER A 308 8.12 -5.98 9.04
N ILE A 309 9.24 -6.12 9.75
CA ILE A 309 9.51 -5.42 11.02
C ILE A 309 9.45 -3.90 10.82
N VAL A 310 10.25 -3.37 9.88
CA VAL A 310 10.30 -1.92 9.60
C VAL A 310 8.94 -1.40 9.12
N SER A 311 8.29 -2.15 8.22
CA SER A 311 6.98 -1.76 7.70
C SER A 311 5.90 -1.79 8.78
N ARG A 312 5.92 -2.74 9.72
CA ARG A 312 4.96 -2.79 10.83
C ARG A 312 5.11 -1.58 11.74
N ALA A 313 6.33 -1.30 12.22
CA ALA A 313 6.59 -0.18 13.11
C ALA A 313 6.21 1.16 12.44
N LEU A 314 6.62 1.36 11.18
CA LEU A 314 6.29 2.57 10.43
C LEU A 314 4.78 2.77 10.27
N ASN A 315 4.06 1.78 9.75
CA ASN A 315 2.65 1.97 9.40
C ASN A 315 1.73 2.05 10.62
N ARG A 316 2.09 1.40 11.75
CA ARG A 316 1.35 1.58 13.00
C ARG A 316 1.56 2.99 13.57
N ARG A 317 2.76 3.55 13.47
CA ARG A 317 3.02 4.95 13.83
C ARG A 317 2.22 5.91 12.94
N LEU A 318 2.26 5.73 11.62
CA LEU A 318 1.51 6.56 10.68
C LEU A 318 0.00 6.50 10.94
N LEU A 319 -0.56 5.33 11.28
CA LEU A 319 -1.97 5.21 11.64
C LEU A 319 -2.32 6.07 12.87
N VAL A 320 -1.49 6.02 13.93
CA VAL A 320 -1.70 6.84 15.12
C VAL A 320 -1.51 8.34 14.82
N THR A 321 -0.50 8.70 14.02
CA THR A 321 -0.33 10.10 13.56
C THR A 321 -1.55 10.58 12.78
N ALA A 322 -2.08 9.77 11.86
CA ALA A 322 -3.26 10.11 11.09
C ALA A 322 -4.50 10.32 11.97
N LEU A 323 -4.73 9.45 12.96
CA LEU A 323 -5.82 9.60 13.92
C LEU A 323 -5.68 10.88 14.75
N ALA A 324 -4.46 11.21 15.17
CA ALA A 324 -4.17 12.44 15.90
C ALA A 324 -4.41 13.69 15.03
N GLU A 325 -3.95 13.69 13.78
CA GLU A 325 -4.20 14.78 12.83
C GLU A 325 -5.69 14.96 12.53
N ALA A 326 -6.42 13.87 12.29
CA ALA A 326 -7.84 13.90 11.96
C ALA A 326 -8.72 14.36 13.14
N THR A 327 -8.23 14.20 14.38
CA THR A 327 -8.95 14.60 15.60
C THR A 327 -8.38 15.84 16.27
N ALA A 328 -7.37 16.48 15.67
CA ALA A 328 -6.61 17.58 16.26
C ALA A 328 -6.08 17.27 17.68
N THR A 329 -5.72 16.01 17.93
CA THR A 329 -5.21 15.57 19.25
C THR A 329 -3.70 15.74 19.32
N THR A 330 -3.22 16.50 20.32
CA THR A 330 -1.78 16.58 20.61
C THR A 330 -1.30 15.30 21.30
N LEU A 331 -0.40 14.56 20.64
CA LEU A 331 0.21 13.37 21.22
C LEU A 331 1.34 13.72 22.19
N ALA A 332 1.47 12.94 23.26
CA ALA A 332 2.63 13.05 24.14
C ALA A 332 3.92 12.68 23.37
N PRO A 333 5.05 13.36 23.64
CA PRO A 333 6.31 13.00 23.00
C PRO A 333 6.72 11.59 23.41
N PRO A 334 7.29 10.79 22.48
CA PRO A 334 7.72 9.44 22.80
C PRO A 334 8.86 9.46 23.82
N ALA A 335 8.76 8.62 24.84
CA ALA A 335 9.84 8.43 25.81
C ALA A 335 10.96 7.61 25.17
N ARG A 336 12.18 8.16 25.15
CA ARG A 336 13.38 7.40 24.75
C ARG A 336 13.78 6.44 25.84
N MET A 337 14.22 5.25 25.43
CA MET A 337 14.76 4.25 26.34
C MET A 337 16.27 4.17 26.18
N ASP A 338 16.98 4.15 27.30
CA ASP A 338 18.41 3.86 27.28
C ASP A 338 18.61 2.41 26.85
N ALA A 339 19.43 2.21 25.83
CA ALA A 339 19.76 0.88 25.31
C ALA A 339 21.15 0.47 25.83
N PRO A 340 21.28 -0.18 26.99
CA PRO A 340 22.57 -0.63 27.49
C PRO A 340 23.18 -1.70 26.58
N GLU A 341 24.48 -1.90 26.66
CA GLU A 341 25.15 -3.07 26.07
C GLU A 341 24.83 -4.32 26.91
N THR A 342 24.73 -5.48 26.25
CA THR A 342 24.48 -6.78 26.88
C THR A 342 25.66 -7.72 26.65
N GLU A 343 25.63 -8.89 27.29
CA GLU A 343 26.62 -9.96 27.04
C GLU A 343 26.65 -10.43 25.57
N ARG A 344 25.56 -10.18 24.82
CA ARG A 344 25.38 -10.63 23.43
C ARG A 344 25.70 -9.55 22.40
N SER A 345 25.92 -8.30 22.83
CA SER A 345 26.18 -7.17 21.93
C SER A 345 27.27 -7.45 20.90
N ALA A 346 28.41 -8.00 21.34
CA ALA A 346 29.53 -8.32 20.46
C ALA A 346 29.17 -9.36 19.37
N LEU A 347 28.28 -10.30 19.67
CA LEU A 347 27.82 -11.30 18.70
C LEU A 347 26.98 -10.64 17.60
N PHE A 348 26.05 -9.74 17.97
CA PHE A 348 25.26 -9.01 16.99
C PHE A 348 26.13 -8.15 16.09
N ASP A 349 27.12 -7.45 16.66
CA ASP A 349 28.03 -6.60 15.89
C ASP A 349 28.91 -7.41 14.92
N PHE A 350 29.39 -8.58 15.34
CA PHE A 350 30.12 -9.51 14.48
C PHE A 350 29.27 -9.97 13.29
N VAL A 351 28.05 -10.46 13.53
CA VAL A 351 27.15 -10.91 12.45
C VAL A 351 26.78 -9.77 11.51
N LEU A 352 26.53 -8.56 12.03
CA LEU A 352 26.25 -7.39 11.21
C LEU A 352 27.46 -6.96 10.36
N HIS A 353 28.68 -7.14 10.89
CA HIS A 353 29.91 -6.90 10.15
C HIS A 353 30.04 -7.86 8.96
N GLU A 354 29.90 -9.18 9.18
CA GLU A 354 29.99 -10.19 8.11
C GLU A 354 28.89 -9.99 7.05
N LEU A 355 27.65 -9.76 7.48
CA LEU A 355 26.53 -9.50 6.56
C LEU A 355 26.80 -8.30 5.64
N ARG A 356 27.48 -7.27 6.16
CA ARG A 356 27.84 -6.09 5.38
C ARG A 356 29.05 -6.36 4.49
N HIS A 357 30.18 -6.69 5.09
CA HIS A 357 31.48 -6.66 4.40
C HIS A 357 31.75 -7.94 3.62
N ASP A 358 31.44 -9.09 4.21
CA ASP A 358 31.78 -10.40 3.63
C ASP A 358 30.69 -10.94 2.71
N ILE A 359 29.46 -10.41 2.79
CA ILE A 359 28.33 -10.85 1.95
C ILE A 359 27.85 -9.72 1.03
N ALA A 360 27.39 -8.59 1.58
CA ALA A 360 26.75 -7.57 0.75
C ALA A 360 27.74 -6.74 -0.10
N GLU A 361 28.92 -6.42 0.42
CA GLU A 361 29.96 -5.67 -0.32
C GLU A 361 30.81 -6.59 -1.20
N ALA A 362 30.90 -7.89 -0.88
CA ALA A 362 31.65 -8.88 -1.65
C ALA A 362 30.85 -9.52 -2.81
N SER A 363 29.57 -9.17 -3.00
CA SER A 363 28.70 -9.79 -4.00
C SER A 363 28.15 -8.77 -5.01
N ASP A 364 28.27 -9.12 -6.29
CA ASP A 364 27.63 -8.38 -7.39
C ASP A 364 26.17 -8.85 -7.64
N ASP A 365 25.71 -9.90 -6.96
CA ASP A 365 24.34 -10.42 -7.12
C ASP A 365 23.35 -9.56 -6.31
N ALA A 366 22.49 -8.82 -7.00
CA ALA A 366 21.51 -7.94 -6.37
C ALA A 366 20.54 -8.67 -5.43
N GLY A 367 20.23 -9.94 -5.69
CA GLY A 367 19.40 -10.80 -4.85
C GLY A 367 20.11 -11.17 -3.54
N VAL A 368 21.39 -11.55 -3.61
CA VAL A 368 22.23 -11.80 -2.43
C VAL A 368 22.37 -10.54 -1.58
N VAL A 369 22.66 -9.41 -2.21
CA VAL A 369 22.77 -8.11 -1.52
C VAL A 369 21.44 -7.73 -0.85
N ALA A 370 20.31 -7.95 -1.51
CA ALA A 370 18.99 -7.69 -0.95
C ALA A 370 18.67 -8.61 0.25
N ALA A 371 19.02 -9.90 0.15
CA ALA A 371 18.84 -10.87 1.23
C ALA A 371 19.70 -10.51 2.45
N ALA A 372 20.99 -10.19 2.26
CA ALA A 372 21.88 -9.76 3.33
C ALA A 372 21.37 -8.50 4.06
N LYS A 373 20.91 -7.50 3.30
CA LYS A 373 20.28 -6.30 3.86
C LYS A 373 19.00 -6.62 4.62
N ASN A 374 18.21 -7.59 4.17
CA ASN A 374 17.01 -8.01 4.89
C ASN A 374 17.36 -8.71 6.21
N MET A 375 18.32 -9.63 6.21
CA MET A 375 18.81 -10.30 7.41
C MET A 375 19.41 -9.31 8.41
N ALA A 376 20.19 -8.34 7.95
CA ALA A 376 20.76 -7.30 8.81
C ALA A 376 19.67 -6.51 9.57
N LYS A 377 18.50 -6.26 8.98
CA LYS A 377 17.37 -5.63 9.68
C LYS A 377 16.82 -6.53 10.79
N VAL A 378 16.73 -7.84 10.57
CA VAL A 378 16.30 -8.80 11.59
C VAL A 378 17.29 -8.82 12.74
N VAL A 379 18.59 -8.94 12.45
CA VAL A 379 19.66 -8.98 13.47
C VAL A 379 19.66 -7.69 14.30
N LYS A 380 19.52 -6.52 13.66
CA LYS A 380 19.38 -5.23 14.36
C LYS A 380 18.17 -5.19 15.30
N TYR A 381 17.01 -5.62 14.82
CA TYR A 381 15.80 -5.70 15.65
C TYR A 381 15.96 -6.65 16.84
N LEU A 382 16.55 -7.83 16.64
CA LEU A 382 16.81 -8.79 17.71
C LEU A 382 17.80 -8.23 18.74
N ARG A 383 18.80 -7.46 18.30
CA ARG A 383 19.70 -6.74 19.20
C ARG A 383 18.95 -5.74 20.07
N GLU A 384 18.05 -4.94 19.51
CA GLU A 384 17.25 -4.02 20.34
C GLU A 384 16.27 -4.77 21.26
N CYS A 385 15.70 -5.89 20.81
CA CYS A 385 14.89 -6.75 21.69
C CYS A 385 15.70 -7.28 22.89
N ASP A 386 16.97 -7.63 22.68
CA ASP A 386 17.87 -8.07 23.75
C ASP A 386 18.22 -6.92 24.72
N ARG A 387 18.47 -5.72 24.19
CA ARG A 387 18.89 -4.54 24.99
C ARG A 387 17.75 -3.88 25.76
N ILE A 388 16.59 -3.68 25.13
CA ILE A 388 15.48 -2.88 25.69
C ILE A 388 14.15 -3.63 25.74
N GLY A 389 14.05 -4.85 25.22
CA GLY A 389 12.80 -5.64 25.22
C GLY A 389 12.16 -5.79 26.60
N PRO A 390 12.90 -6.13 27.67
CA PRO A 390 12.34 -6.19 29.02
C PRO A 390 11.79 -4.84 29.52
N LEU A 391 12.47 -3.73 29.18
CA LEU A 391 12.02 -2.37 29.54
C LEU A 391 10.75 -2.00 28.79
N VAL A 392 10.68 -2.31 27.50
CA VAL A 392 9.48 -2.14 26.67
C VAL A 392 8.31 -2.93 27.22
N ALA A 393 8.51 -4.22 27.55
CA ALA A 393 7.45 -5.06 28.11
C ALA A 393 6.94 -4.55 29.46
N ALA A 394 7.85 -4.10 30.35
CA ALA A 394 7.47 -3.50 31.63
C ALA A 394 6.67 -2.21 31.45
N ALA A 395 7.10 -1.32 30.54
CA ALA A 395 6.41 -0.08 30.24
C ALA A 395 5.03 -0.31 29.58
N GLU A 396 4.90 -1.34 28.75
CA GLU A 396 3.62 -1.73 28.14
C GLU A 396 2.63 -2.23 29.20
N LEU A 397 3.08 -3.09 30.13
CA LEU A 397 2.26 -3.57 31.25
C LEU A 397 1.82 -2.43 32.17
N GLU A 398 2.69 -1.45 32.41
CA GLU A 398 2.36 -0.27 33.22
C GLU A 398 1.30 0.60 32.51
N ALA A 399 1.48 0.87 31.22
CA ALA A 399 0.51 1.60 30.42
C ALA A 399 -0.85 0.89 30.38
N LEU A 400 -0.86 -0.45 30.22
CA LEU A 400 -2.07 -1.27 30.28
C LEU A 400 -2.73 -1.23 31.65
N THR A 401 -1.95 -1.20 32.74
CA THR A 401 -2.49 -1.07 34.10
C THR A 401 -3.26 0.25 34.27
N GLY A 402 -2.79 1.35 33.67
CA GLY A 402 -3.52 2.62 33.65
C GLY A 402 -4.83 2.58 32.86
N MET A 403 -4.96 1.64 31.91
CA MET A 403 -6.13 1.48 31.05
C MET A 403 -7.08 0.37 31.51
N LEU A 404 -6.74 -0.38 32.56
CA LEU A 404 -7.49 -1.56 33.02
C LEU A 404 -7.81 -1.46 34.51
N SER A 405 -8.77 -2.25 34.98
CA SER A 405 -9.14 -2.28 36.41
C SER A 405 -8.13 -3.04 37.28
N ALA A 406 -7.27 -3.87 36.67
CA ALA A 406 -6.23 -4.63 37.32
C ALA A 406 -5.01 -4.76 36.41
N ARG A 407 -3.83 -4.92 37.01
CA ARG A 407 -2.58 -5.15 36.27
C ARG A 407 -2.61 -6.51 35.57
N PRO A 408 -2.45 -6.58 34.24
CA PRO A 408 -2.39 -7.85 33.52
C PRO A 408 -1.08 -8.59 33.82
N SER A 409 -1.11 -9.92 33.70
CA SER A 409 0.07 -10.77 33.92
C SER A 409 0.99 -10.79 32.69
N THR A 410 0.41 -10.63 31.49
CA THR A 410 1.15 -10.55 30.23
C THR A 410 0.60 -9.44 29.33
N VAL A 411 1.43 -8.92 28.41
CA VAL A 411 1.01 -7.92 27.43
C VAL A 411 -0.14 -8.43 26.54
N PRO A 412 -0.11 -9.66 25.98
CA PRO A 412 -1.22 -10.17 25.18
C PRO A 412 -2.56 -10.22 25.93
N GLU A 413 -2.57 -10.67 27.19
CA GLU A 413 -3.78 -10.67 28.02
C GLU A 413 -4.30 -9.24 28.27
N GLY A 414 -3.40 -8.30 28.57
CA GLY A 414 -3.79 -6.90 28.76
C GLY A 414 -4.32 -6.25 27.48
N MET A 415 -3.73 -6.55 26.32
CA MET A 415 -4.23 -6.07 25.02
C MET A 415 -5.61 -6.65 24.67
N ALA A 416 -5.88 -7.91 25.03
CA ALA A 416 -7.21 -8.49 24.88
C ALA A 416 -8.24 -7.79 25.78
N ALA A 417 -7.92 -7.61 27.07
CA ALA A 417 -8.78 -6.89 28.01
C ALA A 417 -9.01 -5.42 27.60
N LEU A 418 -7.98 -4.78 27.02
CA LEU A 418 -8.10 -3.43 26.47
C LEU A 418 -9.10 -3.40 25.31
N ALA A 419 -9.06 -4.38 24.41
CA ALA A 419 -10.02 -4.47 23.31
C ALA A 419 -11.45 -4.61 23.81
N ASP A 420 -11.69 -5.46 24.82
CA ASP A 420 -13.02 -5.64 25.40
C ASP A 420 -13.57 -4.32 25.98
N ARG A 421 -12.73 -3.56 26.69
CA ARG A 421 -13.10 -2.24 27.23
C ARG A 421 -13.34 -1.18 26.14
N LEU A 422 -12.54 -1.18 25.07
CA LEU A 422 -12.75 -0.30 23.92
C LEU A 422 -14.08 -0.60 23.25
N GLN A 423 -14.38 -1.88 23.02
CA GLN A 423 -15.65 -2.33 22.43
C GLN A 423 -16.85 -2.00 23.32
N ALA A 424 -16.68 -2.03 24.64
CA ALA A 424 -17.72 -1.63 25.60
C ALA A 424 -17.93 -0.10 25.68
N GLY A 425 -17.02 0.71 25.10
CA GLY A 425 -17.05 2.16 25.22
C GLY A 425 -16.57 2.70 26.57
N ASP A 426 -15.86 1.88 27.36
CA ASP A 426 -15.43 2.21 28.73
C ASP A 426 -14.20 3.12 28.78
N ILE A 427 -13.60 3.43 27.64
CA ILE A 427 -12.34 4.17 27.52
C ILE A 427 -12.57 5.37 26.59
N PRO A 428 -12.34 6.61 27.05
CA PRO A 428 -12.41 7.78 26.19
C PRO A 428 -11.45 7.68 25.00
N PHE A 429 -11.89 8.11 23.81
CA PHE A 429 -11.10 8.07 22.58
C PHE A 429 -9.70 8.67 22.76
N THR A 430 -9.59 9.86 23.36
CA THR A 430 -8.29 10.53 23.57
C THR A 430 -7.36 9.72 24.47
N ALA A 431 -7.88 9.03 25.48
CA ALA A 431 -7.08 8.17 26.36
C ALA A 431 -6.57 6.93 25.59
N ALA A 432 -7.44 6.30 24.79
CA ALA A 432 -7.06 5.19 23.93
C ALA A 432 -6.00 5.61 22.90
N LEU A 433 -6.16 6.78 22.28
CA LEU A 433 -5.21 7.30 21.30
C LEU A 433 -3.83 7.59 21.94
N GLN A 434 -3.77 8.15 23.14
CA GLN A 434 -2.52 8.35 23.88
C GLN A 434 -1.86 7.01 24.26
N PHE A 435 -2.65 6.02 24.68
CA PHE A 435 -2.15 4.67 24.94
C PHE A 435 -1.50 4.09 23.68
N PHE A 436 -2.20 4.12 22.55
CA PHE A 436 -1.68 3.59 21.29
C PHE A 436 -0.46 4.36 20.81
N ALA A 437 -0.40 5.69 20.98
CA ALA A 437 0.79 6.49 20.69
C ALA A 437 2.01 6.02 21.48
N GLY A 438 1.85 5.77 22.78
CA GLY A 438 2.92 5.20 23.60
C GLY A 438 3.31 3.79 23.16
N SER A 439 2.33 2.93 22.84
CA SER A 439 2.55 1.54 22.43
C SER A 439 3.31 1.46 21.10
N VAL A 440 2.89 2.21 20.08
CA VAL A 440 3.58 2.24 18.78
C VAL A 440 4.94 2.93 18.84
N ALA A 441 5.14 3.89 19.76
CA ALA A 441 6.44 4.50 19.99
C ALA A 441 7.44 3.49 20.57
N ARG A 442 7.03 2.69 21.57
CA ARG A 442 7.87 1.61 22.12
C ARG A 442 8.20 0.55 21.09
N ASP A 443 7.25 0.19 20.24
CA ASP A 443 7.46 -0.72 19.11
C ASP A 443 8.45 -0.13 18.08
N ALA A 444 8.38 1.18 17.83
CA ALA A 444 9.30 1.89 16.95
C ALA A 444 10.73 1.95 17.52
N GLU A 445 10.91 2.06 18.84
CA GLU A 445 12.23 1.99 19.48
C GLU A 445 12.91 0.63 19.22
N LEU A 446 12.16 -0.49 19.35
CA LEU A 446 12.68 -1.82 19.02
C LEU A 446 13.09 -1.95 17.54
N ALA A 447 12.38 -1.26 16.65
CA ALA A 447 12.65 -1.27 15.22
C ALA A 447 13.59 -0.14 14.74
N ALA A 448 14.05 0.75 15.62
CA ALA A 448 14.68 2.01 15.22
C ALA A 448 15.96 1.78 14.42
N SER A 449 16.85 0.92 14.93
CA SER A 449 18.12 0.59 14.28
C SER A 449 17.93 -0.13 12.93
N ALA A 450 16.88 -0.96 12.81
CA ALA A 450 16.51 -1.65 11.58
C ALA A 450 15.86 -0.71 10.54
N SER A 451 15.14 0.32 10.99
CA SER A 451 14.36 1.23 10.15
C SER A 451 15.21 2.28 9.43
N GLY A 452 16.40 2.58 9.95
CA GLY A 452 17.31 3.56 9.36
C GLY A 452 16.62 4.91 9.14
N GLY A 453 16.76 5.48 7.94
CA GLY A 453 16.17 6.79 7.61
C GLY A 453 14.64 6.85 7.69
N LEU A 454 13.93 5.72 7.75
CA LEU A 454 12.47 5.69 7.89
C LEU A 454 12.00 5.89 9.34
N ALA A 455 12.88 5.71 10.33
CA ALA A 455 12.51 5.78 11.75
C ALA A 455 11.85 7.13 12.09
N GLY A 456 12.38 8.23 11.55
CA GLY A 456 11.90 9.60 11.80
C GLY A 456 11.05 10.22 10.69
N ARG A 457 10.66 9.49 9.65
CA ARG A 457 9.83 10.06 8.57
C ARG A 457 8.36 10.09 8.96
N ASP A 458 7.66 11.14 8.62
CA ASP A 458 6.21 11.23 8.78
C ASP A 458 5.55 11.64 7.48
N PHE A 459 4.22 11.72 7.47
CA PHE A 459 3.49 12.29 6.35
C PHE A 459 4.07 13.65 5.95
N PRO A 460 4.14 13.96 4.65
CA PRO A 460 4.40 15.33 4.23
C PRO A 460 3.30 16.25 4.79
N PRO A 461 3.60 17.53 5.08
CA PRO A 461 2.58 18.45 5.54
C PRO A 461 1.53 18.67 4.44
N LEU A 462 0.26 18.83 4.84
CA LEU A 462 -0.84 19.11 3.90
C LEU A 462 -0.86 20.57 3.44
N THR A 463 -0.27 21.46 4.22
CA THR A 463 -0.17 22.90 3.96
C THR A 463 1.30 23.30 3.96
N GLU A 464 1.61 24.45 3.37
CA GLU A 464 2.95 25.03 3.50
C GLU A 464 3.29 25.25 4.97
N MET A 465 4.52 24.90 5.35
CA MET A 465 5.05 25.35 6.62
C MET A 465 5.40 26.82 6.46
N ASN A 466 4.74 27.70 7.21
CA ASN A 466 5.20 29.08 7.33
C ASN A 466 6.63 29.03 7.88
N HIS A 467 7.62 29.31 7.03
CA HIS A 467 8.98 29.57 7.49
C HIS A 467 8.93 30.87 8.29
N VAL A 468 8.92 30.75 9.61
CA VAL A 468 9.11 31.87 10.55
C VAL A 468 10.57 32.31 10.53
#